data_AF-A0A848SZJ7-F1
#
_entry.id   AF-A0A848SZJ7-F1
#
_cell.length_a   1.000
_cell.length_b   1.000
_cell.length_c   1.000
_cell.angle_alpha   90.00
_cell.angle_beta   90.00
_cell.angle_gamma   90.00
#
_symmetry.space_group_name_H-M   'P 1'
#
loop_
_entity.id
_entity.type
_entity.pdbx_description
1 polymer ?
#
loop_
_entity_poly.entity_id
_entity_poly.type
_entity_poly.pdbx_seq_one_letter_code
_entity_poly.pdbx_strand_id
1 'polypeptide(L)' 'MKAINLIFPHQLYAESPLIENGHEVYLIEEYLFFKQYKFHKQKIAFHRASMKSYQHFLEAKNIKVQYIDSEMDA' A
#
# COMPACT_ATOMS: atom_id res chain seq x y z
N MET A 1 3.42 -7.96 -22.59
CA MET A 1 4.00 -8.34 -21.27
C MET A 1 2.96 -8.01 -20.21
N LYS A 2 2.75 -8.88 -19.21
CA LYS A 2 1.92 -8.55 -18.04
C LYS A 2 2.80 -7.80 -17.02
N ALA A 3 2.30 -6.71 -16.46
CA ALA A 3 2.99 -5.90 -15.47
C ALA A 3 2.01 -5.52 -14.35
N ILE A 4 2.57 -5.27 -13.16
CA ILE A 4 1.85 -4.87 -11.95
C ILE A 4 2.61 -3.73 -11.28
N ASN A 5 1.91 -2.90 -10.52
CA ASN A 5 2.51 -1.87 -9.70
C ASN A 5 2.64 -2.35 -8.25
N LEU A 6 3.80 -2.15 -7.64
CA LEU A 6 4.02 -2.40 -6.22
C LEU A 6 4.18 -1.06 -5.51
N ILE A 7 3.41 -0.84 -4.45
CA ILE A 7 3.46 0.39 -3.65
C ILE A 7 3.62 0.04 -2.17
N PHE A 8 4.63 0.63 -1.54
CA PHE A 8 4.93 0.48 -0.12
C PHE A 8 4.40 1.67 0.71
N PRO A 9 4.35 1.56 2.06
CA PRO A 9 3.73 2.59 2.92
C PRO A 9 4.37 3.99 2.81
N HIS A 10 5.61 4.07 2.33
CA HIS A 10 6.35 5.33 2.15
C HIS A 10 6.21 5.92 0.73
N GLN A 11 5.49 5.25 -0.19
CA GLN A 11 5.38 5.62 -1.61
C GLN A 11 3.97 6.12 -1.99
N LEU A 12 3.20 6.63 -1.02
CA LEU A 12 1.80 7.05 -1.21
C LEU A 12 1.70 8.43 -1.87
N TYR A 13 2.19 8.56 -3.11
CA TYR A 13 2.19 9.81 -3.87
C TYR A 13 0.90 10.00 -4.66
N ALA A 14 0.31 11.19 -4.60
CA ALA A 14 -0.89 11.52 -5.37
C ALA A 14 -0.64 11.56 -6.88
N GLU A 15 0.59 11.94 -7.27
CA GLU A 15 1.08 11.96 -8.65
C GLU A 15 2.22 10.95 -8.77
N SER A 16 2.04 9.93 -9.62
CA SER A 16 3.03 8.87 -9.82
C SER A 16 2.81 8.20 -11.17
N PRO A 17 3.88 7.84 -11.91
CA PRO A 17 3.79 7.05 -13.13
C PRO A 17 3.09 5.70 -12.93
N LEU A 18 3.08 5.18 -11.69
CA LEU A 18 2.41 3.94 -11.32
C LEU A 18 0.88 4.06 -11.34
N ILE A 19 0.33 5.27 -11.29
CA ILE A 19 -1.11 5.53 -11.31
C ILE A 19 -1.62 5.63 -12.76
N GLU A 20 -0.76 6.13 -13.66
CA GLU A 20 -1.13 6.46 -15.04
C GLU A 20 -0.93 5.32 -16.03
N ASN A 21 -0.15 4.30 -15.68
CA ASN A 21 0.23 3.21 -16.58
C ASN A 21 -0.87 2.15 -16.80
N GLY A 22 -2.00 2.25 -16.08
CA GLY A 22 -3.15 1.34 -16.23
C GLY A 22 -2.95 -0.07 -15.69
N HIS A 23 -1.87 -0.34 -14.96
CA HIS A 23 -1.66 -1.65 -14.31
C HIS A 23 -2.32 -1.70 -12.93
N GLU A 24 -2.71 -2.91 -12.50
CA GLU A 24 -3.24 -3.11 -11.15
C GLU A 24 -2.15 -2.85 -10.10
N VAL A 25 -2.57 -2.35 -8.94
CA VAL A 25 -1.70 -1.96 -7.84
C VAL A 25 -1.78 -2.98 -6.72
N TYR A 26 -0.63 -3.39 -6.22
CA TYR A 26 -0.48 -4.13 -4.97
C TYR A 26 0.08 -3.19 -3.92
N LEU A 27 -0.75 -2.90 -2.91
CA LEU A 27 -0.41 -2.05 -1.78
C LEU A 27 -0.01 -2.95 -0.61
N ILE A 28 1.29 -2.96 -0.27
CA ILE A 28 1.89 -4.00 0.58
C ILE A 28 2.35 -3.39 1.90
N GLU A 29 1.87 -3.93 3.03
CA GLU A 29 2.40 -3.60 4.35
C GLU A 29 3.83 -4.14 4.50
N GLU A 30 4.77 -3.27 4.90
CA GLU A 30 6.19 -3.62 4.98
C GLU A 30 6.52 -4.37 6.29
N TYR A 31 6.76 -5.68 6.22
CA TYR A 31 7.00 -6.58 7.36
C TYR A 31 7.94 -6.02 8.44
N LEU A 32 9.02 -5.35 8.03
CA LEU A 32 10.02 -4.77 8.94
C LEU A 32 9.40 -3.80 9.95
N PHE A 33 8.46 -2.96 9.51
CA PHE A 33 7.78 -1.97 10.35
C PHE A 33 6.72 -2.58 11.27
N PHE A 34 6.12 -3.70 10.86
CA PHE A 34 4.96 -4.26 11.55
C PHE A 34 5.28 -5.46 12.45
N LYS A 35 6.29 -6.28 12.09
CA LYS A 35 6.59 -7.55 12.79
C LYS A 35 8.00 -7.63 13.36
N GLN A 36 9.03 -7.03 12.72
CA GLN A 36 10.42 -7.19 13.19
C GLN A 36 10.80 -6.27 14.36
N TYR A 37 10.31 -5.03 14.37
CA TYR A 37 10.66 -4.05 15.40
C TYR A 37 9.44 -3.63 16.22
N LYS A 38 9.66 -3.35 17.52
CA LYS A 38 8.63 -2.85 18.45
C LYS A 38 8.32 -1.37 18.19
N PHE A 39 7.75 -1.06 17.03
CA PHE A 39 7.29 0.30 16.74
C PHE A 39 6.12 0.69 17.63
N HIS A 40 5.99 1.99 17.89
CA HIS A 40 4.86 2.53 18.64
C HIS A 40 3.54 2.23 17.91
N LYS A 41 2.55 1.70 18.64
CA LYS A 41 1.23 1.32 18.11
C LYS A 41 0.56 2.46 17.32
N GLN A 42 0.74 3.70 17.74
CA GLN A 42 0.19 4.88 17.06
C GLN A 42 0.81 5.07 15.67
N LYS A 43 2.12 4.83 15.51
CA LYS A 43 2.81 4.91 14.22
C LYS A 43 2.31 3.84 13.26
N ILE A 44 2.14 2.61 13.76
CA ILE A 44 1.57 1.48 13.02
C ILE A 44 0.14 1.80 12.55
N ALA A 45 -0.71 2.28 13.46
CA ALA A 45 -2.09 2.66 13.14
C ALA A 45 -2.14 3.79 12.09
N PHE A 46 -1.26 4.79 12.22
CA PHE A 46 -1.15 5.88 11.26
C PHE A 46 -0.77 5.37 9.87
N HIS A 47 0.25 4.52 9.74
CA HIS A 47 0.62 3.94 8.45
C HIS A 47 -0.53 3.15 7.81
N ARG A 48 -1.23 2.30 8.57
CA ARG A 48 -2.40 1.56 8.05
C ARG A 48 -3.51 2.49 7.58
N ALA A 49 -3.82 3.52 8.36
CA ALA A 49 -4.83 4.51 7.99
C ALA A 49 -4.44 5.26 6.70
N SER A 50 -3.18 5.69 6.58
CA SER A 50 -2.67 6.34 5.37
C SER A 50 -2.74 5.42 4.15
N MET A 51 -2.35 4.15 4.28
CA MET A 51 -2.43 3.18 3.19
C MET A 51 -3.87 2.90 2.78
N LYS A 52 -4.81 2.73 3.72
CA LYS A 52 -6.23 2.55 3.40
C LYS A 52 -6.83 3.79 2.73
N SER A 53 -6.49 4.98 3.20
CA SER A 53 -6.88 6.22 2.53
C SER A 53 -6.34 6.28 1.09
N TYR A 54 -5.10 5.84 0.87
CA TYR A 54 -4.51 5.79 -0.47
C TYR A 54 -5.16 4.73 -1.37
N GLN A 55 -5.51 3.56 -0.84
CA GLN A 55 -6.29 2.55 -1.55
C GLN A 55 -7.61 3.16 -2.07
N HIS A 56 -8.37 3.85 -1.21
CA HIS A 56 -9.62 4.49 -1.60
C HIS A 56 -9.41 5.57 -2.68
N PHE A 57 -8.31 6.32 -2.60
CA PHE A 57 -7.93 7.31 -3.62
C PHE A 57 -7.67 6.67 -4.99
N LEU A 58 -6.96 5.54 -5.03
CA LEU A 58 -6.70 4.79 -6.27
C LEU A 58 -7.97 4.15 -6.84
N GLU A 59 -8.81 3.57 -5.99
CA GLU A 59 -10.09 2.96 -6.39
C GLU A 59 -11.05 4.01 -6.95
N ALA A 60 -11.08 5.22 -6.39
CA ALA A 60 -11.84 6.35 -6.93
C ALA A 60 -11.37 6.78 -8.34
N LYS A 61 -10.13 6.44 -8.72
CA LYS A 61 -9.58 6.61 -10.07
C LYS A 61 -9.82 5.39 -10.97
N ASN A 62 -10.64 4.43 -10.55
CA ASN A 62 -10.92 3.16 -11.23
C ASN A 62 -9.69 2.25 -11.38
N ILE A 63 -8.69 2.38 -10.50
CA ILE A 63 -7.53 1.49 -10.49
C ILE A 63 -7.86 0.29 -9.61
N LYS A 64 -7.58 -0.92 -10.12
CA LYS A 64 -7.72 -2.15 -9.34
C LYS A 64 -6.59 -2.21 -8.31
N VAL A 65 -6.95 -2.26 -7.03
CA VAL A 65 -5.99 -2.34 -5.91
C VAL A 65 -6.15 -3.67 -5.17
N GLN A 66 -5.03 -4.30 -4.82
CA GLN A 66 -4.94 -5.44 -3.93
C GLN A 66 -4.14 -5.03 -2.69
N TYR A 67 -4.80 -5.01 -1.53
CA TYR A 67 -4.14 -4.68 -0.25
C TYR A 67 -3.61 -5.97 0.39
N ILE A 68 -2.31 -6.04 0.62
CA ILE A 68 -1.66 -7.16 1.30
C ILE A 68 -1.23 -6.67 2.69
N ASP A 69 -1.92 -7.17 3.71
CA ASP A 69 -1.54 -6.90 5.10
C ASP A 69 -0.29 -7.69 5.52
N SER A 70 0.34 -7.22 6.59
CA SER A 70 1.51 -7.87 7.17
C SER A 70 1.12 -8.98 8.16
N GLU A 71 -0.17 -9.14 8.45
CA GLU A 71 -0.70 -10.09 9.44
C GLU A 71 -0.91 -11.49 8.86
N MET A 72 -0.91 -11.65 7.54
CA MET A 72 -0.96 -12.95 6.87
C MET A 72 0.26 -13.79 7.24
N ASP A 73 0.12 -14.60 8.29
CA ASP A 73 1.00 -15.71 8.60
C ASP A 73 0.74 -16.82 7.56
N ALA A 74 1.75 -17.15 6.79
CA ALA A 74 1.82 -18.39 6.01
C ALA A 74 2.61 -19.43 6.79
#